data_AF-D2W466-F1
#
_entry.id   AF-D2W466-F1
#
_cell.length_a   1.000
_cell.length_b   1.000
_cell.length_c   1.000
_cell.angle_alpha   90.00
_cell.angle_beta   90.00
_cell.angle_gamma   90.00
#
_symmetry.space_group_name_H-M   'P 1'
#
loop_
_entity.id
_entity.type
_entity.pdbx_description
1 polymer ?
#
loop_
_entity_poly.entity_id
_entity_poly.type
_entity_poly.pdbx_seq_one_letter_code
_entity_poly.pdbx_strand_id
1 'polypeptide(L)'
;MQVFELSPIRIPFLSTHLYLTSDEDLDKACLLYGDAETQTLSIATSTTPLVFISDPKMLKEYFITKGHLFEKPGYEVVNFFGEDNILTATNTEKWKKHYKICSAAFTPKNLMYVCKVADKSCDLLFEIWNERLKENGSMILDVNEYSNLTLVPGTPVNVKKIIETIPKDLDVVFLQEVWLQSHSHLISEELKSSYPYSFHGHKEVVNEASCTDDSFHRFALPFLHCVREKNLTLSWTTLGPCAEFLSRAAYGNFKCISCVLTSVVENKNIANCYTPGHTGQEFLYDGSNGLMVLSKTPISRANYTSYPSFLLSRGLLEMCINGLFIMESHFPFNFGIDLPVMYQPEFSRMVIMKRPNILVGDLNSGPLTQPEGYETLAGYGYQSIDPNKATFCVNGLNWEIGDCSDDPERNTGMDHIMVDKFSRILEWNSNNSFKLQLFGDSTPTPSDHLGITTELNYNMARKHPYCV
;
A
#
# COMPACT_ATOMS: atom_id res chain seq x y z
N MET A 1 -0.17 -32.89 33.81
CA MET A 1 -1.16 -32.87 32.70
C MET A 1 -0.68 -31.77 31.76
N GLN A 2 0.16 -32.13 30.78
CA GLN A 2 0.94 -31.18 29.98
C GLN A 2 0.27 -31.01 28.61
N VAL A 3 -0.16 -29.79 28.31
CA VAL A 3 -0.73 -29.41 27.02
C VAL A 3 0.39 -28.88 26.15
N PHE A 4 0.52 -29.44 24.95
CA PHE A 4 1.30 -28.84 23.87
C PHE A 4 0.38 -27.80 23.23
N GLU A 5 0.51 -26.54 23.65
CA GLU A 5 -0.35 -25.46 23.17
C GLU A 5 -0.24 -25.35 21.65
N LEU A 6 -1.40 -25.37 20.97
CA LEU A 6 -1.55 -25.03 19.54
C LEU A 6 -1.05 -26.05 18.51
N SER A 7 -0.82 -27.32 18.87
CA SER A 7 -0.56 -28.34 17.84
C SER A 7 -1.85 -28.61 17.02
N PRO A 8 -1.83 -28.49 15.68
CA PRO A 8 -3.01 -28.77 14.84
C PRO A 8 -3.33 -30.27 14.74
N ILE A 9 -2.49 -31.14 15.31
CA ILE A 9 -2.69 -32.58 15.36
C ILE A 9 -2.42 -33.10 16.78
N ARG A 10 -3.24 -34.05 17.25
CA ARG A 10 -3.01 -34.74 18.53
C ARG A 10 -1.75 -35.59 18.41
N ILE A 11 -0.76 -35.38 19.28
CA ILE A 11 0.46 -36.20 19.34
C ILE A 11 0.35 -37.13 20.57
N PRO A 12 0.01 -38.43 20.39
CA PRO A 12 -0.42 -39.29 21.50
C PRO A 12 0.60 -39.46 22.63
N PHE A 13 1.90 -39.34 22.33
CA PHE A 13 2.98 -39.45 23.33
C PHE A 13 3.22 -38.15 24.12
N LEU A 14 2.91 -36.98 23.53
CA LEU A 14 3.18 -35.67 24.13
C LEU A 14 1.94 -35.03 24.76
N SER A 15 0.74 -35.42 24.32
CA SER A 15 -0.55 -34.95 24.85
C SER A 15 -1.41 -36.13 25.34
N THR A 16 -0.83 -36.95 26.23
CA THR A 16 -1.45 -38.21 26.69
C THR A 16 -2.79 -38.01 27.40
N HIS A 17 -3.02 -36.84 28.01
CA HIS A 17 -4.16 -36.61 28.90
C HIS A 17 -5.09 -35.46 28.49
N LEU A 18 -4.62 -34.47 27.74
CA LEU A 18 -5.45 -33.33 27.36
C LEU A 18 -4.98 -32.71 26.04
N TYR A 19 -5.92 -32.54 25.11
CA TYR A 19 -5.72 -31.91 23.81
C TYR A 19 -6.89 -30.96 23.57
N LEU A 20 -6.64 -29.66 23.71
CA LEU A 20 -7.66 -28.61 23.62
C LEU A 20 -7.59 -27.97 22.24
N THR A 21 -8.53 -28.32 21.37
CA THR A 21 -8.63 -27.76 20.00
C THR A 21 -9.81 -26.83 19.79
N SER A 22 -10.75 -26.83 20.74
CA SER A 22 -11.97 -26.04 20.68
C SER A 22 -12.44 -25.67 22.09
N ASP A 23 -13.31 -24.66 22.18
CA ASP A 23 -13.96 -24.28 23.43
C ASP A 23 -14.78 -25.44 24.01
N GLU A 24 -15.39 -26.28 23.16
CA GLU A 24 -16.13 -27.47 23.61
C GLU A 24 -15.22 -28.51 24.30
N ASP A 25 -13.97 -28.66 23.83
CA ASP A 25 -13.02 -29.59 24.44
C ASP A 25 -12.58 -29.10 25.82
N LEU A 26 -12.47 -27.78 25.97
CA LEU A 26 -12.20 -27.14 27.25
C LEU A 26 -13.35 -27.31 28.22
N ASP A 27 -14.59 -27.09 27.79
CA ASP A 27 -15.78 -27.32 28.62
C ASP A 27 -15.86 -28.77 29.10
N LYS A 28 -15.63 -29.73 28.20
CA LYS A 28 -15.56 -31.16 28.55
C LYS A 28 -14.46 -31.42 29.56
N ALA A 29 -13.29 -30.80 29.41
CA ALA A 29 -12.18 -30.96 30.34
C ALA A 29 -12.49 -30.37 31.72
N CYS A 30 -13.13 -29.20 31.79
CA CYS A 30 -13.59 -28.61 33.05
C CYS A 30 -14.60 -29.51 33.76
N LEU A 31 -15.52 -30.14 33.02
CA LEU A 31 -16.49 -31.08 33.58
C LEU A 31 -15.85 -32.40 34.06
N LEU A 32 -14.86 -32.92 33.34
CA LEU A 32 -14.25 -34.22 33.63
C LEU A 32 -13.14 -34.15 34.67
N TYR A 33 -12.37 -33.07 34.66
CA TYR A 33 -11.12 -32.95 35.42
C TYR A 33 -11.07 -31.72 36.32
N GLY A 34 -12.03 -30.80 36.19
CA GLY A 34 -12.13 -29.64 37.07
C GLY A 34 -12.64 -30.02 38.46
N ASP A 35 -12.59 -29.05 39.35
CA ASP A 35 -13.17 -29.16 40.69
C ASP A 35 -14.68 -29.47 40.63
N ALA A 36 -15.15 -30.36 41.51
CA ALA A 36 -16.51 -30.91 41.41
C ALA A 36 -17.61 -29.86 41.67
N GLU A 37 -17.33 -28.82 42.46
CA GLU A 37 -18.30 -27.77 42.78
C GLU A 37 -18.20 -26.61 41.80
N THR A 38 -16.98 -26.20 41.47
CA THR A 38 -16.69 -24.94 40.76
C THR A 38 -16.33 -25.14 39.29
N GLN A 39 -16.05 -26.37 38.89
CA GLN A 39 -15.56 -26.75 37.56
C GLN A 39 -14.31 -25.98 37.14
N THR A 40 -13.55 -25.47 38.13
CA THR A 40 -12.29 -24.78 37.91
C THR A 40 -11.22 -25.82 37.59
N LEU A 41 -10.51 -25.63 36.49
CA LEU A 41 -9.52 -26.57 35.98
C LEU A 41 -8.13 -25.95 36.03
N SER A 42 -7.15 -26.67 36.60
CA SER A 42 -5.74 -26.28 36.57
C SER A 42 -4.97 -27.20 35.63
N ILE A 43 -4.21 -26.61 34.71
CA ILE A 43 -3.43 -27.30 33.69
C ILE A 43 -1.98 -26.86 33.82
N ALA A 44 -1.07 -27.80 34.01
CA ALA A 44 0.36 -27.51 34.02
C ALA A 44 0.93 -27.61 32.60
N THR A 45 1.22 -26.50 31.93
CA THR A 45 1.84 -26.55 30.58
C THR A 45 3.36 -26.69 30.66
N SER A 46 4.06 -26.69 29.52
CA SER A 46 5.53 -26.71 29.49
C SER A 46 6.17 -25.41 29.96
N THR A 47 5.46 -24.29 29.87
CA THR A 47 5.98 -22.95 30.15
C THR A 47 5.35 -22.33 31.38
N THR A 48 4.03 -22.50 31.57
CA THR A 48 3.28 -21.80 32.62
C THR A 48 2.07 -22.62 33.09
N PRO A 49 1.79 -22.72 34.40
CA PRO A 49 0.52 -23.27 34.85
C PRO A 49 -0.65 -22.34 34.45
N LEU A 50 -1.69 -22.91 33.86
CA LEU A 50 -2.94 -22.23 33.50
C LEU A 50 -4.05 -22.63 34.47
N VAL A 51 -4.92 -21.68 34.81
CA VAL A 51 -6.13 -21.93 35.60
C VAL A 51 -7.33 -21.38 34.84
N PHE A 52 -8.26 -22.27 34.52
CA PHE A 52 -9.53 -21.95 33.88
C PHE A 52 -10.61 -21.84 34.95
N ILE A 53 -11.11 -20.62 35.16
CA ILE A 53 -12.13 -20.32 36.17
C ILE A 53 -13.50 -20.35 35.50
N SER A 54 -14.32 -21.32 35.88
CA SER A 54 -15.68 -21.49 35.34
C SER A 54 -16.76 -21.01 36.32
N ASP A 55 -16.44 -20.90 37.61
CA ASP A 55 -17.40 -20.47 38.63
C ASP A 55 -17.70 -18.95 38.56
N PRO A 56 -18.99 -18.54 38.45
CA PRO A 56 -19.35 -17.13 38.36
C PRO A 56 -18.94 -16.28 39.58
N LYS A 57 -18.89 -16.87 40.79
CA LYS A 57 -18.49 -16.12 41.99
C LYS A 57 -16.99 -15.85 41.97
N MET A 58 -16.18 -16.83 41.58
CA MET A 58 -14.75 -16.67 41.39
C MET A 58 -14.42 -15.70 40.24
N LEU A 59 -15.13 -15.75 39.12
CA LEU A 59 -14.98 -14.76 38.04
C LEU A 59 -15.29 -13.34 38.53
N LYS A 60 -16.36 -13.18 39.29
CA LYS A 60 -16.71 -11.89 39.91
C LYS A 60 -15.62 -11.42 40.86
N GLU A 61 -15.11 -12.31 41.72
CA GLU A 61 -14.03 -12.00 42.64
C GLU A 61 -12.75 -11.59 41.90
N TYR A 62 -12.37 -12.36 40.87
CA TYR A 62 -11.24 -12.10 40.00
C TYR A 62 -11.35 -10.74 39.32
N PHE A 63 -12.43 -10.47 38.57
CA PHE A 63 -12.54 -9.24 37.79
C PHE A 63 -12.80 -7.98 38.64
N ILE A 64 -13.56 -8.09 39.74
CA ILE A 64 -13.99 -6.92 40.51
C ILE A 64 -13.05 -6.61 41.67
N THR A 65 -12.72 -7.62 42.48
CA THR A 65 -12.02 -7.39 43.75
C THR A 65 -10.52 -7.62 43.65
N LYS A 66 -10.10 -8.60 42.86
CA LYS A 66 -8.70 -9.05 42.79
C LYS A 66 -8.00 -8.71 41.48
N GLY A 67 -8.67 -8.06 40.53
CA GLY A 67 -8.12 -7.82 39.18
C GLY A 67 -6.81 -7.03 39.18
N HIS A 68 -6.59 -6.19 40.20
CA HIS A 68 -5.34 -5.44 40.38
C HIS A 68 -4.14 -6.30 40.80
N LEU A 69 -4.37 -7.55 41.23
CA LEU A 69 -3.32 -8.52 41.57
C LEU A 69 -2.79 -9.28 40.36
N PHE A 70 -3.46 -9.16 39.21
CA PHE A 70 -3.13 -9.87 37.98
C PHE A 70 -2.78 -8.85 36.90
N GLU A 71 -1.57 -8.95 36.35
CA GLU A 71 -1.18 -8.15 35.20
C GLU A 71 -1.88 -8.67 33.95
N LYS A 72 -2.18 -7.76 33.01
CA LYS A 72 -2.68 -8.17 31.70
C LYS A 72 -1.58 -8.96 30.98
N PRO A 73 -1.93 -10.05 30.26
CA PRO A 73 -0.96 -10.73 29.42
C PRO A 73 -0.45 -9.78 28.33
N GLY A 74 0.79 -9.98 27.90
CA GLY A 74 1.37 -9.25 26.78
C GLY A 74 0.69 -9.64 25.47
N TYR A 75 0.00 -8.68 24.83
CA TYR A 75 -0.61 -8.88 23.52
C TYR A 75 0.35 -8.40 22.42
N GLU A 76 1.51 -9.05 22.28
CA GLU A 76 2.54 -8.62 21.31
C GLU A 76 2.01 -8.56 19.87
N VAL A 77 1.07 -9.43 19.53
CA VAL A 77 0.42 -9.47 18.21
C VAL A 77 -0.32 -8.18 17.84
N VAL A 78 -0.69 -7.33 18.81
CA VAL A 78 -1.36 -6.04 18.52
C VAL A 78 -0.45 -4.83 18.73
N ASN A 79 0.86 -5.03 18.95
CA ASN A 79 1.83 -3.93 19.02
C ASN A 79 2.00 -3.20 17.68
N PHE A 80 1.49 -3.75 16.58
CA PHE A 80 1.45 -3.04 15.30
C PHE A 80 0.60 -1.77 15.34
N PHE A 81 -0.34 -1.63 16.29
CA PHE A 81 -1.08 -0.39 16.54
C PHE A 81 -0.32 0.59 17.47
N GLY A 82 1.00 0.41 17.62
CA GLY A 82 1.84 1.14 18.55
C GLY A 82 2.00 0.44 19.91
N GLU A 83 3.14 0.69 20.54
CA GLU A 83 3.44 0.24 21.90
C GLU A 83 2.54 0.96 22.92
N ASP A 84 2.22 0.30 24.03
CA ASP A 84 1.39 0.85 25.12
C ASP A 84 -0.02 1.34 24.67
N ASN A 85 -0.64 0.69 23.67
CA ASN A 85 -1.99 1.02 23.20
C ASN A 85 -3.09 0.54 24.18
N ILE A 86 -4.37 0.77 23.88
CA ILE A 86 -5.48 0.42 24.79
C ILE A 86 -5.54 -1.09 25.13
N LEU A 87 -5.01 -1.96 24.27
CA LEU A 87 -4.94 -3.40 24.49
C LEU A 87 -3.63 -3.80 25.20
N THR A 88 -2.52 -3.13 24.89
CA THR A 88 -1.16 -3.50 25.36
C THR A 88 -0.65 -2.65 26.51
N ALA A 89 -1.42 -1.66 26.98
CA ALA A 89 -1.05 -0.79 28.07
C ALA A 89 -0.58 -1.58 29.29
N THR A 90 0.69 -1.39 29.62
CA THR A 90 1.46 -2.14 30.62
C THR A 90 0.94 -1.99 32.06
N ASN A 91 0.09 -0.99 32.35
CA ASN A 91 -0.53 -0.83 33.65
C ASN A 91 -1.93 -0.20 33.57
N THR A 92 -2.67 -0.33 34.69
CA THR A 92 -4.05 0.13 34.82
C THR A 92 -4.20 1.64 34.61
N GLU A 93 -3.24 2.47 35.00
CA GLU A 93 -3.35 3.93 34.88
C GLU A 93 -3.21 4.40 33.44
N LYS A 94 -2.24 3.85 32.68
CA LYS A 94 -2.13 4.07 31.24
C LYS A 94 -3.40 3.60 30.51
N TRP A 95 -3.86 2.38 30.83
CA TRP A 95 -5.11 1.86 30.26
C TRP A 95 -6.31 2.78 30.55
N LYS A 96 -6.47 3.26 31.79
CA LYS A 96 -7.54 4.20 32.17
C LYS A 96 -7.48 5.49 31.35
N LYS A 97 -6.28 6.00 31.04
CA LYS A 97 -6.10 7.18 30.20
C LYS A 97 -6.62 6.93 28.79
N HIS A 98 -6.20 5.84 28.14
CA HIS A 98 -6.69 5.45 26.81
C HIS A 98 -8.20 5.22 26.83
N TYR A 99 -8.70 4.44 27.77
CA TYR A 99 -10.12 4.16 27.92
C TYR A 99 -10.94 5.44 28.07
N LYS A 100 -10.50 6.40 28.90
CA LYS A 100 -11.18 7.68 29.08
C LYS A 100 -11.26 8.49 27.79
N ILE A 101 -10.18 8.53 27.00
CA ILE A 101 -10.13 9.23 25.72
C ILE A 101 -11.09 8.56 24.72
N CYS A 102 -10.98 7.24 24.55
CA CYS A 102 -11.81 6.49 23.61
C CYS A 102 -13.30 6.52 23.99
N SER A 103 -13.62 6.42 25.28
CA SER A 103 -15.01 6.36 25.76
C SER A 103 -15.85 7.58 25.38
N ALA A 104 -15.21 8.76 25.23
CA ALA A 104 -15.90 9.96 24.78
C ALA A 104 -16.45 9.84 23.34
N ALA A 105 -15.81 9.01 22.50
CA ALA A 105 -16.30 8.71 21.16
C ALA A 105 -17.57 7.83 21.19
N PHE A 106 -17.77 7.02 22.23
CA PHE A 106 -18.88 6.04 22.35
C PHE A 106 -20.05 6.54 23.20
N THR A 107 -20.30 7.85 23.24
CA THR A 107 -21.50 8.39 23.90
C THR A 107 -22.78 8.02 23.13
N PRO A 108 -23.96 7.94 23.77
CA PRO A 108 -25.22 7.64 23.07
C PRO A 108 -25.50 8.55 21.87
N LYS A 109 -25.12 9.83 21.97
CA LYS A 109 -25.26 10.80 20.87
C LYS A 109 -24.38 10.44 19.67
N ASN A 110 -23.13 10.06 19.91
CA ASN A 110 -22.21 9.65 18.84
C ASN A 110 -22.61 8.28 18.26
N LEU A 111 -23.07 7.35 19.10
CA LEU A 111 -23.59 6.06 18.64
C LEU A 111 -24.81 6.24 17.72
N MET A 112 -25.72 7.17 18.03
CA MET A 112 -26.80 7.54 17.11
C MET A 112 -26.29 8.08 15.77
N TYR A 113 -25.18 8.82 15.77
CA TYR A 113 -24.56 9.28 14.53
C TYR A 113 -23.96 8.11 13.74
N VAL A 114 -23.25 7.20 14.40
CA VAL A 114 -22.73 5.97 13.78
C VAL A 114 -23.84 5.15 13.15
N CYS A 115 -24.98 4.98 13.82
CA CYS A 115 -26.14 4.29 13.23
C CYS A 115 -26.64 4.96 11.94
N LYS A 116 -26.69 6.30 11.89
CA LYS A 116 -27.09 7.03 10.68
C LYS A 116 -26.10 6.87 9.54
N VAL A 117 -24.80 6.83 9.85
CA VAL A 117 -23.77 6.59 8.84
C VAL A 117 -23.85 5.15 8.34
N ALA A 118 -24.00 4.19 9.24
CA ALA A 118 -24.15 2.78 8.90
C ALA A 118 -25.39 2.54 8.01
N ASP A 119 -26.52 3.17 8.32
CA ASP A 119 -27.74 3.13 7.50
C ASP A 119 -27.48 3.60 6.07
N LYS A 120 -26.84 4.77 5.92
CA LYS A 120 -26.44 5.29 4.60
C LYS A 120 -25.46 4.38 3.88
N SER A 121 -24.47 3.81 4.59
CA SER A 121 -23.52 2.86 4.01
C SER A 121 -24.23 1.61 3.49
N CYS A 122 -25.26 1.12 4.19
CA CYS A 122 -26.10 0.03 3.71
C CYS A 122 -26.89 0.43 2.46
N ASP A 123 -27.50 1.62 2.42
CA ASP A 123 -28.23 2.11 1.24
C ASP A 123 -27.34 2.13 -0.01
N LEU A 124 -26.12 2.65 0.12
CA LEU A 124 -25.10 2.67 -0.96
C LEU A 124 -24.79 1.26 -1.50
N LEU A 125 -24.72 0.27 -0.61
CA LEU A 125 -24.49 -1.12 -1.03
C LEU A 125 -25.71 -1.69 -1.75
N PHE A 126 -26.91 -1.41 -1.25
CA PHE A 126 -28.14 -1.82 -1.92
C PHE A 126 -28.28 -1.18 -3.30
N GLU A 127 -27.86 0.06 -3.51
CA GLU A 127 -27.82 0.67 -4.84
C GLU A 127 -26.93 -0.14 -5.79
N ILE A 128 -25.70 -0.45 -5.39
CA ILE A 128 -24.75 -1.26 -6.17
C ILE A 128 -25.33 -2.64 -6.48
N TRP A 129 -25.91 -3.31 -5.49
CA TRP A 129 -26.50 -4.63 -5.65
C TRP A 129 -27.74 -4.61 -6.53
N ASN A 130 -28.60 -3.59 -6.40
CA ASN A 130 -29.78 -3.44 -7.23
C ASN A 130 -29.43 -3.22 -8.71
N GLU A 131 -28.34 -2.52 -9.02
CA GLU A 131 -27.86 -2.39 -10.40
C GLU A 131 -27.43 -3.75 -10.97
N ARG A 132 -26.61 -4.50 -10.24
CA ARG A 132 -26.19 -5.86 -10.64
C ARG A 132 -27.37 -6.82 -10.79
N LEU A 133 -28.36 -6.70 -9.92
CA LEU A 133 -29.58 -7.50 -9.97
C LEU A 133 -30.41 -7.17 -11.22
N LYS A 134 -30.49 -5.90 -11.61
CA LYS A 134 -31.18 -5.48 -12.86
C LYS A 134 -30.49 -6.05 -14.10
N GLU A 135 -29.17 -6.16 -14.09
CA GLU A 135 -28.39 -6.71 -15.22
C GLU A 135 -28.56 -8.23 -15.35
N ASN A 136 -28.51 -8.97 -14.24
CA ASN A 136 -28.38 -10.43 -14.27
C ASN A 136 -29.62 -11.20 -13.76
N GLY A 137 -30.65 -10.50 -13.27
CA GLY A 137 -31.88 -11.06 -12.71
C GLY A 137 -31.72 -11.79 -11.36
N SER A 138 -30.50 -12.20 -11.01
CA SER A 138 -30.11 -12.77 -9.72
C SER A 138 -28.64 -12.51 -9.44
N MET A 139 -28.24 -12.53 -8.18
CA MET A 139 -26.84 -12.40 -7.77
C MET A 139 -26.53 -13.27 -6.56
N ILE A 140 -25.28 -13.72 -6.46
CA ILE A 140 -24.73 -14.38 -5.27
C ILE A 140 -23.82 -13.36 -4.59
N LEU A 141 -24.07 -13.08 -3.32
CA LEU A 141 -23.24 -12.21 -2.51
C LEU A 141 -22.09 -13.03 -1.92
N ASP A 142 -20.85 -12.68 -2.27
CA ASP A 142 -19.66 -13.28 -1.67
C ASP A 142 -19.44 -12.72 -0.26
N VAL A 143 -18.95 -13.55 0.67
CA VAL A 143 -18.71 -13.14 2.06
C VAL A 143 -17.68 -11.98 2.15
N ASN A 144 -16.81 -11.86 1.15
CA ASN A 144 -15.84 -10.79 1.04
C ASN A 144 -16.45 -9.47 0.52
N GLU A 145 -17.65 -9.47 -0.06
CA GLU A 145 -18.34 -8.22 -0.42
C GLU A 145 -18.86 -7.48 0.82
N TYR A 146 -19.01 -8.18 1.95
CA TYR A 146 -19.28 -7.54 3.24
C TYR A 146 -18.06 -6.74 3.73
N SER A 147 -16.85 -7.02 3.25
CA SER A 147 -15.66 -6.20 3.53
C SER A 147 -15.79 -4.80 2.94
N ASN A 148 -16.71 -4.55 2.00
CA ASN A 148 -17.04 -3.21 1.53
C ASN A 148 -17.86 -2.39 2.55
N LEU A 149 -18.43 -3.04 3.60
CA LEU A 149 -19.02 -2.35 4.75
C LEU A 149 -17.95 -1.79 5.69
N THR A 150 -16.78 -2.41 5.70
CA THR A 150 -15.60 -1.90 6.38
C THR A 150 -14.81 -1.04 5.40
N LEU A 151 -14.44 0.18 5.78
CA LEU A 151 -13.54 1.02 4.99
C LEU A 151 -12.16 0.32 4.93
N VAL A 152 -11.98 -0.61 3.99
CA VAL A 152 -10.70 -1.28 3.77
C VAL A 152 -10.07 -0.72 2.49
N PRO A 153 -8.86 -0.15 2.55
CA PRO A 153 -8.07 0.20 1.37
C PRO A 153 -7.81 -1.07 0.54
N GLY A 154 -8.19 -1.07 -0.74
CA GLY A 154 -7.96 -2.19 -1.66
C GLY A 154 -9.17 -2.69 -2.46
N THR A 155 -10.33 -2.05 -2.36
CA THR A 155 -11.46 -2.33 -3.27
C THR A 155 -11.08 -2.03 -4.73
N PRO A 156 -11.61 -2.78 -5.72
CA PRO A 156 -11.43 -2.46 -7.13
C PRO A 156 -11.77 -0.99 -7.35
N VAL A 157 -10.77 -0.21 -7.72
CA VAL A 157 -10.91 1.21 -7.99
C VAL A 157 -12.02 1.40 -9.00
N ASN A 158 -13.02 2.20 -8.66
CA ASN A 158 -14.09 2.53 -9.60
C ASN A 158 -13.54 3.53 -10.63
N VAL A 159 -12.92 3.00 -11.68
CA VAL A 159 -12.29 3.79 -12.76
C VAL A 159 -13.27 4.80 -13.37
N LYS A 160 -14.58 4.50 -13.41
CA LYS A 160 -15.59 5.47 -13.86
C LYS A 160 -15.64 6.72 -12.97
N LYS A 161 -15.56 6.57 -11.65
CA LYS A 161 -15.48 7.72 -10.73
C LYS A 161 -14.23 8.56 -10.99
N ILE A 162 -13.08 7.93 -11.25
CA ILE A 162 -11.87 8.67 -11.63
C ILE A 162 -12.11 9.50 -12.90
N ILE A 163 -12.63 8.85 -13.95
CA ILE A 163 -12.95 9.50 -15.23
C ILE A 163 -13.87 10.71 -15.03
N GLU A 164 -14.89 10.59 -14.18
CA GLU A 164 -15.82 11.68 -13.85
C GLU A 164 -15.14 12.84 -13.10
N THR A 165 -14.11 12.56 -12.30
CA THR A 165 -13.38 13.58 -11.52
C THR A 165 -12.29 14.31 -12.30
N ILE A 166 -11.82 13.78 -13.44
CA ILE A 166 -10.76 14.42 -14.22
C ILE A 166 -11.29 15.74 -14.82
N PRO A 167 -10.69 16.90 -14.46
CA PRO A 167 -11.12 18.19 -14.98
C PRO A 167 -10.93 18.25 -16.50
N LYS A 168 -11.91 18.79 -17.23
CA LYS A 168 -11.89 18.83 -18.70
C LYS A 168 -11.30 20.12 -19.26
N ASP A 169 -11.01 21.11 -18.42
CA ASP A 169 -10.46 22.41 -18.80
C ASP A 169 -8.92 22.42 -18.85
N LEU A 170 -8.24 21.38 -18.35
CA LEU A 170 -6.79 21.25 -18.40
C LEU A 170 -6.28 20.91 -19.80
N ASP A 171 -5.05 21.33 -20.13
CA ASP A 171 -4.41 21.01 -21.42
C ASP A 171 -3.76 19.64 -21.41
N VAL A 172 -3.14 19.27 -20.28
CA VAL A 172 -2.50 17.97 -20.06
C VAL A 172 -2.82 17.45 -18.66
N VAL A 173 -3.08 16.16 -18.56
CA VAL A 173 -3.29 15.45 -17.30
C VAL A 173 -2.29 14.30 -17.20
N PHE A 174 -1.59 14.25 -16.07
CA PHE A 174 -0.68 13.16 -15.71
C PHE A 174 -1.37 12.32 -14.64
N LEU A 175 -1.56 11.03 -14.93
CA LEU A 175 -2.21 10.07 -14.07
C LEU A 175 -1.19 9.02 -13.66
N GLN A 176 -1.11 8.79 -12.35
CA GLN A 176 -0.27 7.76 -11.77
C GLN A 176 -1.10 6.59 -11.26
N GLU A 177 -0.44 5.49 -10.93
CA GLU A 177 -1.07 4.28 -10.41
C GLU A 177 -2.13 3.66 -11.37
N VAL A 178 -2.02 3.92 -12.68
CA VAL A 178 -2.87 3.32 -13.72
C VAL A 178 -2.31 1.94 -14.09
N TRP A 179 -2.36 1.02 -13.14
CA TRP A 179 -1.64 -0.25 -13.25
C TRP A 179 -2.21 -1.23 -14.27
N LEU A 180 -3.52 -1.24 -14.52
CA LEU A 180 -4.12 -2.20 -15.45
C LEU A 180 -4.26 -1.59 -16.86
N GLN A 181 -3.82 -2.34 -17.88
CA GLN A 181 -3.97 -1.93 -19.28
C GLN A 181 -5.44 -1.72 -19.69
N SER A 182 -6.35 -2.47 -19.09
CA SER A 182 -7.80 -2.28 -19.27
C SER A 182 -8.27 -0.93 -18.73
N HIS A 183 -7.69 -0.45 -17.63
CA HIS A 183 -7.99 0.85 -17.05
C HIS A 183 -7.48 1.97 -17.95
N SER A 184 -6.22 1.90 -18.41
CA SER A 184 -5.66 2.92 -19.30
C SER A 184 -6.43 3.01 -20.63
N HIS A 185 -6.86 1.87 -21.18
CA HIS A 185 -7.72 1.85 -22.37
C HIS A 185 -9.08 2.51 -22.12
N LEU A 186 -9.76 2.13 -21.02
CA LEU A 186 -11.07 2.69 -20.67
C LEU A 186 -11.00 4.21 -20.45
N ILE A 187 -10.01 4.68 -19.68
CA ILE A 187 -9.77 6.10 -19.44
C ILE A 187 -9.54 6.84 -20.76
N SER A 188 -8.69 6.28 -21.64
CA SER A 188 -8.37 6.91 -22.94
C SER A 188 -9.61 7.03 -23.83
N GLU A 189 -10.43 5.98 -23.92
CA GLU A 189 -11.61 5.99 -24.79
C GLU A 189 -12.72 6.90 -24.25
N GLU A 190 -13.03 6.86 -22.95
CA GLU A 190 -14.07 7.69 -22.34
C GLU A 190 -13.71 9.18 -22.36
N LEU A 191 -12.43 9.52 -22.17
CA LEU A 191 -11.95 10.89 -22.17
C LEU A 191 -11.50 11.41 -23.54
N LYS A 192 -11.56 10.59 -24.60
CA LYS A 192 -11.09 10.93 -25.96
C LYS A 192 -11.67 12.23 -26.53
N SER A 193 -12.91 12.56 -26.16
CA SER A 193 -13.57 13.79 -26.59
C SER A 193 -12.95 15.06 -25.97
N SER A 194 -12.40 14.94 -24.76
CA SER A 194 -11.74 16.03 -24.02
C SER A 194 -10.22 16.00 -24.18
N TYR A 195 -9.64 14.80 -24.33
CA TYR A 195 -8.22 14.50 -24.44
C TYR A 195 -8.00 13.53 -25.61
N PRO A 196 -7.94 14.03 -26.86
CA PRO A 196 -7.81 13.18 -28.06
C PRO A 196 -6.47 12.45 -28.17
N TYR A 197 -5.47 12.82 -27.37
CA TYR A 197 -4.16 12.18 -27.36
C TYR A 197 -3.88 11.59 -25.98
N SER A 198 -3.43 10.33 -25.97
CA SER A 198 -3.04 9.62 -24.75
C SER A 198 -1.73 8.86 -24.97
N PHE A 199 -0.92 8.76 -23.92
CA PHE A 199 0.28 7.92 -23.93
C PHE A 199 0.37 7.16 -22.61
N HIS A 200 0.58 5.85 -22.71
CA HIS A 200 0.79 4.95 -21.58
C HIS A 200 2.02 4.12 -21.88
N GLY A 201 3.03 4.18 -21.00
CA GLY A 201 4.23 3.38 -21.18
C GLY A 201 3.97 1.94 -20.77
N HIS A 202 4.32 1.00 -21.63
CA HIS A 202 4.27 -0.41 -21.28
C HIS A 202 5.61 -1.06 -21.59
N LYS A 203 6.14 -1.79 -20.62
CA LYS A 203 7.28 -2.67 -20.87
C LYS A 203 6.70 -3.98 -21.39
N GLU A 204 7.06 -4.38 -22.61
CA GLU A 204 6.76 -5.75 -23.02
C GLU A 204 7.41 -6.72 -22.02
N VAL A 205 6.56 -7.47 -21.31
CA VAL A 205 7.03 -8.48 -20.37
C VAL A 205 7.52 -9.67 -21.17
N VAL A 206 8.83 -9.85 -21.19
CA VAL A 206 9.43 -11.06 -21.73
C VAL A 206 9.22 -12.16 -20.70
N ASN A 207 8.27 -13.04 -21.00
CA ASN A 207 7.87 -14.17 -20.18
C ASN A 207 8.91 -15.30 -20.26
N GLU A 208 10.02 -15.16 -19.53
CA GLU A 208 10.99 -16.25 -19.34
C GLU A 208 10.98 -16.69 -17.88
N ALA A 209 10.92 -18.02 -17.66
CA ALA A 209 11.07 -18.61 -16.33
C ALA A 209 12.35 -18.07 -15.69
N SER A 210 12.21 -17.43 -14.53
CA SER A 210 13.30 -16.66 -13.93
C SER A 210 14.10 -17.43 -12.88
N CYS A 211 13.57 -18.54 -12.38
CA CYS A 211 14.23 -19.42 -11.43
C CYS A 211 14.71 -20.71 -12.10
N THR A 212 15.96 -21.11 -11.82
CA THR A 212 16.35 -22.53 -11.81
C THR A 212 15.99 -23.16 -10.47
N ASP A 213 15.85 -24.49 -10.41
CA ASP A 213 15.63 -25.22 -9.16
C ASP A 213 16.67 -24.84 -8.09
N ASP A 214 17.96 -24.78 -8.45
CA ASP A 214 19.02 -24.37 -7.51
C ASP A 214 18.82 -22.94 -7.01
N SER A 215 18.49 -22.00 -7.90
CA SER A 215 18.27 -20.60 -7.49
C SER A 215 17.04 -20.44 -6.59
N PHE A 216 15.97 -21.20 -6.83
CA PHE A 216 14.79 -21.17 -5.98
C PHE A 216 15.11 -21.67 -4.57
N HIS A 217 15.74 -22.84 -4.46
CA HIS A 217 16.09 -23.42 -3.16
C HIS A 217 17.13 -22.61 -2.40
N ARG A 218 18.10 -22.01 -3.10
CA ARG A 218 19.17 -21.24 -2.47
C ARG A 218 18.74 -19.84 -2.05
N PHE A 219 17.87 -19.19 -2.83
CA PHE A 219 17.59 -17.77 -2.67
C PHE A 219 16.14 -17.49 -2.25
N ALA A 220 15.15 -18.08 -2.92
CA ALA A 220 13.74 -17.79 -2.64
C ALA A 220 13.21 -18.55 -1.41
N LEU A 221 13.57 -19.82 -1.26
CA LEU A 221 13.03 -20.68 -0.20
C LEU A 221 13.40 -20.21 1.22
N PRO A 222 14.62 -19.74 1.53
CA PRO A 222 14.94 -19.20 2.85
C PRO A 222 14.11 -17.97 3.22
N PHE A 223 13.86 -17.08 2.24
CA PHE A 223 13.00 -15.92 2.44
C PHE A 223 11.55 -16.35 2.74
N LEU A 224 10.98 -17.24 1.92
CA LEU A 224 9.63 -17.77 2.13
C LEU A 224 9.48 -18.48 3.48
N HIS A 225 10.51 -19.22 3.91
CA HIS A 225 10.56 -19.85 5.22
C HIS A 225 10.50 -18.82 6.35
N CYS A 226 11.30 -17.76 6.26
CA CYS A 226 11.29 -16.67 7.24
C CYS A 226 9.90 -16.01 7.33
N VAL A 227 9.27 -15.70 6.20
CA VAL A 227 7.91 -15.12 6.16
C VAL A 227 6.91 -16.03 6.85
N ARG A 228 6.94 -17.33 6.54
CA ARG A 228 6.03 -18.32 7.12
C ARG A 228 6.25 -18.55 8.61
N GLU A 229 7.50 -18.73 9.04
CA GLU A 229 7.84 -18.96 10.45
C GLU A 229 7.43 -17.78 11.34
N LYS A 230 7.56 -16.56 10.82
CA LYS A 230 7.20 -15.34 11.53
C LYS A 230 5.73 -14.92 11.33
N ASN A 231 4.94 -15.72 10.60
CA ASN A 231 3.55 -15.44 10.27
C ASN A 231 3.35 -14.03 9.70
N LEU A 232 4.26 -13.60 8.82
CA LEU A 232 4.24 -12.24 8.25
C LEU A 232 3.32 -12.19 7.04
N THR A 233 2.55 -11.12 6.93
CA THR A 233 1.93 -10.74 5.66
C THR A 233 2.99 -10.27 4.68
N LEU A 234 2.75 -10.44 3.38
CA LEU A 234 3.58 -9.82 2.35
C LEU A 234 3.20 -8.35 2.15
N SER A 235 3.46 -7.55 3.17
CA SER A 235 3.45 -6.10 3.09
C SER A 235 4.86 -5.58 3.38
N TRP A 236 5.25 -4.49 2.72
CA TRP A 236 6.57 -3.90 2.92
C TRP A 236 6.84 -3.51 4.37
N THR A 237 5.79 -3.06 5.08
CA THR A 237 5.82 -2.76 6.51
C THR A 237 6.18 -3.98 7.36
N THR A 238 5.76 -5.17 6.96
CA THR A 238 5.86 -6.39 7.76
C THR A 238 7.03 -7.26 7.39
N LEU A 239 7.71 -7.00 6.27
CA LEU A 239 8.85 -7.80 5.79
C LEU A 239 10.20 -7.46 6.44
N GLY A 240 10.27 -6.39 7.25
CA GLY A 240 11.50 -5.98 7.95
C GLY A 240 12.24 -7.12 8.65
N PRO A 241 11.57 -8.01 9.43
CA PRO A 241 12.21 -9.14 10.09
C PRO A 241 12.86 -10.18 9.13
N CYS A 242 12.53 -10.15 7.84
CA CYS A 242 13.07 -11.02 6.80
C CYS A 242 13.89 -10.25 5.73
N ALA A 243 14.20 -8.97 5.95
CA ALA A 243 14.88 -8.11 5.00
C ALA A 243 16.26 -8.64 4.56
N GLU A 244 17.03 -9.24 5.48
CA GLU A 244 18.33 -9.81 5.14
C GLU A 244 18.22 -10.97 4.14
N PHE A 245 17.24 -11.86 4.34
CA PHE A 245 16.98 -12.95 3.40
C PHE A 245 16.52 -12.42 2.06
N LEU A 246 15.67 -11.39 2.07
CA LEU A 246 15.20 -10.74 0.85
C LEU A 246 16.34 -10.11 0.05
N SER A 247 17.22 -9.35 0.71
CA SER A 247 18.39 -8.73 0.08
C SER A 247 19.34 -9.79 -0.51
N ARG A 248 19.69 -10.84 0.27
CA ARG A 248 20.52 -11.95 -0.23
C ARG A 248 19.88 -12.64 -1.43
N ALA A 249 18.56 -12.84 -1.41
CA ALA A 249 17.84 -13.44 -2.52
C ALA A 249 17.88 -12.56 -3.78
N ALA A 250 17.69 -11.26 -3.60
CA ALA A 250 17.73 -10.26 -4.66
C ALA A 250 19.11 -10.18 -5.34
N TYR A 251 20.20 -10.23 -4.58
CA TYR A 251 21.56 -10.28 -5.15
C TYR A 251 21.93 -11.63 -5.76
N GLY A 252 21.32 -12.72 -5.30
CA GLY A 252 21.57 -14.06 -5.84
C GLY A 252 20.93 -14.28 -7.20
N ASN A 253 19.62 -14.04 -7.30
CA ASN A 253 18.87 -14.10 -8.55
C ASN A 253 17.65 -13.17 -8.46
N PHE A 254 17.84 -11.91 -8.85
CA PHE A 254 16.81 -10.88 -8.78
C PHE A 254 15.51 -11.26 -9.49
N LYS A 255 15.61 -11.77 -10.72
CA LYS A 255 14.43 -12.14 -11.50
C LYS A 255 13.64 -13.28 -10.83
N CYS A 256 14.34 -14.23 -10.21
CA CYS A 256 13.70 -15.33 -9.49
C CYS A 256 12.92 -14.83 -8.27
N ILE A 257 13.55 -14.02 -7.41
CA ILE A 257 12.87 -13.54 -6.20
C ILE A 257 11.69 -12.61 -6.55
N SER A 258 11.84 -11.76 -7.57
CA SER A 258 10.76 -10.90 -8.06
C SER A 258 9.60 -11.74 -8.56
N CYS A 259 9.86 -12.82 -9.32
CA CYS A 259 8.79 -13.72 -9.74
C CYS A 259 8.06 -14.39 -8.58
N VAL A 260 8.81 -14.89 -7.60
CA VAL A 260 8.23 -15.56 -6.44
C VAL A 260 7.32 -14.60 -5.69
N LEU A 261 7.79 -13.39 -5.41
CA LEU A 261 7.03 -12.37 -4.70
C LEU A 261 5.78 -11.92 -5.47
N THR A 262 5.92 -11.62 -6.76
CA THR A 262 4.80 -11.29 -7.65
C THR A 262 3.76 -12.40 -7.62
N SER A 263 4.20 -13.66 -7.71
CA SER A 263 3.30 -14.81 -7.65
C SER A 263 2.56 -14.90 -6.33
N VAL A 264 3.20 -14.63 -5.19
CA VAL A 264 2.50 -14.68 -3.90
C VAL A 264 1.52 -13.51 -3.76
N VAL A 265 1.92 -12.30 -4.12
CA VAL A 265 1.07 -11.09 -4.03
C VAL A 265 -0.18 -11.23 -4.90
N GLU A 266 -0.04 -11.77 -6.11
CA GLU A 266 -1.18 -11.99 -7.03
C GLU A 266 -1.89 -13.33 -6.81
N ASN A 267 -1.52 -14.08 -5.76
CA ASN A 267 -2.06 -15.41 -5.46
C ASN A 267 -1.98 -16.39 -6.66
N LYS A 268 -0.89 -16.29 -7.43
CA LYS A 268 -0.53 -17.19 -8.53
C LYS A 268 0.33 -18.35 -8.02
N ASN A 269 0.37 -19.43 -8.80
CA ASN A 269 1.18 -20.60 -8.46
C ASN A 269 2.68 -20.29 -8.59
N ILE A 270 3.40 -20.26 -7.47
CA ILE A 270 4.86 -20.04 -7.39
C ILE A 270 5.65 -21.05 -8.25
N ALA A 271 5.09 -22.24 -8.51
CA ALA A 271 5.72 -23.22 -9.40
C ALA A 271 5.99 -22.67 -10.81
N ASN A 272 5.23 -21.67 -11.25
CA ASN A 272 5.44 -21.02 -12.54
C ASN A 272 6.78 -20.28 -12.65
N CYS A 273 7.41 -19.95 -11.53
CA CYS A 273 8.71 -19.27 -11.53
C CYS A 273 9.88 -20.20 -11.87
N TYR A 274 9.77 -21.51 -11.56
CA TYR A 274 10.85 -22.48 -11.75
C TYR A 274 10.50 -23.67 -12.65
N THR A 275 9.25 -23.75 -13.15
CA THR A 275 8.85 -24.78 -14.11
C THR A 275 9.24 -24.37 -15.55
N PRO A 276 10.06 -25.15 -16.28
CA PRO A 276 10.39 -24.85 -17.66
C PRO A 276 9.15 -24.71 -18.54
N GLY A 277 9.06 -23.64 -19.32
CA GLY A 277 7.92 -23.35 -20.20
C GLY A 277 6.71 -22.71 -19.51
N HIS A 278 6.75 -22.50 -18.20
CA HIS A 278 5.77 -21.66 -17.50
C HIS A 278 6.28 -20.22 -17.39
N THR A 279 5.34 -19.28 -17.40
CA THR A 279 5.62 -17.85 -17.46
C THR A 279 5.32 -17.22 -16.11
N GLY A 280 6.24 -17.38 -15.17
CA GLY A 280 6.29 -16.53 -14.00
C GLY A 280 6.52 -15.06 -14.41
N GLN A 281 5.93 -14.11 -13.68
CA GLN A 281 6.02 -12.69 -14.00
C GLN A 281 6.99 -11.98 -13.07
N GLU A 282 7.96 -11.25 -13.62
CA GLU A 282 8.92 -10.47 -12.83
C GLU A 282 8.22 -9.32 -12.08
N PHE A 283 7.23 -8.70 -12.69
CA PHE A 283 6.53 -7.54 -12.15
C PHE A 283 5.04 -7.81 -11.97
N LEU A 284 4.43 -7.15 -10.98
CA LEU A 284 2.99 -7.06 -10.79
C LEU A 284 2.33 -6.37 -12.00
N TYR A 285 1.02 -6.59 -12.13
CA TYR A 285 0.18 -5.87 -13.10
C TYR A 285 0.66 -6.04 -14.55
N ASP A 286 1.13 -7.25 -14.88
CA ASP A 286 1.68 -7.58 -16.20
C ASP A 286 2.77 -6.60 -16.65
N GLY A 287 3.58 -6.07 -15.72
CA GLY A 287 4.69 -5.15 -16.02
C GLY A 287 4.27 -3.76 -16.47
N SER A 288 3.01 -3.38 -16.24
CA SER A 288 2.59 -1.98 -16.33
C SER A 288 3.42 -1.11 -15.37
N ASN A 289 3.63 0.14 -15.78
CA ASN A 289 4.41 1.11 -15.00
C ASN A 289 3.56 2.10 -14.21
N GLY A 290 2.23 2.05 -14.35
CA GLY A 290 1.30 2.93 -13.64
C GLY A 290 1.20 4.36 -14.20
N LEU A 291 1.96 4.73 -15.22
CA LEU A 291 2.05 6.11 -15.74
C LEU A 291 1.24 6.31 -17.01
N MET A 292 0.40 7.35 -17.02
CA MET A 292 -0.45 7.69 -18.15
C MET A 292 -0.59 9.20 -18.34
N VAL A 293 -0.43 9.64 -19.58
CA VAL A 293 -0.61 11.04 -19.98
C VAL A 293 -1.82 11.18 -20.89
N LEU A 294 -2.65 12.18 -20.61
CA LEU A 294 -3.76 12.64 -21.44
C LEU A 294 -3.49 14.07 -21.89
N SER A 295 -3.73 14.38 -23.16
CA SER A 295 -3.42 15.70 -23.73
C SER A 295 -4.44 16.17 -24.76
N LYS A 296 -4.74 17.46 -24.74
CA LYS A 296 -5.48 18.17 -25.79
C LYS A 296 -4.66 18.39 -27.05
N THR A 297 -3.33 18.41 -26.91
CA THR A 297 -2.40 18.66 -28.01
C THR A 297 -1.63 17.39 -28.38
N PRO A 298 -1.20 17.23 -29.65
CA PRO A 298 -0.48 16.03 -30.07
C PRO A 298 0.74 15.74 -29.19
N ILE A 299 0.81 14.50 -28.72
CA ILE A 299 2.00 13.98 -28.04
C ILE A 299 2.96 13.48 -29.13
N SER A 300 4.19 13.97 -29.13
CA SER A 300 5.21 13.60 -30.12
C SER A 300 6.48 13.12 -29.43
N ARG A 301 7.32 12.34 -30.13
CA ARG A 301 8.55 11.75 -29.58
C ARG A 301 8.33 11.04 -28.24
N ALA A 302 7.18 10.39 -28.11
CA ALA A 302 6.80 9.63 -26.92
C ALA A 302 7.68 8.39 -26.82
N ASN A 303 8.40 8.23 -25.70
CA ASN A 303 9.25 7.09 -25.42
C ASN A 303 9.07 6.63 -23.98
N TYR A 304 9.27 5.34 -23.75
CA TYR A 304 9.32 4.76 -22.42
C TYR A 304 10.69 4.15 -22.18
N THR A 305 11.38 4.61 -21.14
CA THR A 305 12.67 4.06 -20.71
C THR A 305 12.48 3.36 -19.36
N SER A 306 12.48 2.02 -19.35
CA SER A 306 12.47 1.26 -18.10
C SER A 306 13.82 1.32 -17.39
N TYR A 307 13.83 1.22 -16.07
CA TYR A 307 15.06 1.05 -15.27
C TYR A 307 14.93 -0.08 -14.25
N PRO A 308 16.05 -0.58 -13.71
CA PRO A 308 16.03 -1.61 -12.67
C PRO A 308 15.13 -1.20 -11.51
N SER A 309 14.13 -2.03 -11.24
CA SER A 309 13.04 -1.78 -10.28
C SER A 309 12.58 -3.11 -9.69
N PHE A 310 11.86 -3.06 -8.57
CA PHE A 310 11.48 -4.23 -7.79
C PHE A 310 9.98 -4.30 -7.57
N LEU A 311 9.39 -5.47 -7.86
CA LEU A 311 7.96 -5.81 -7.93
C LEU A 311 7.11 -4.99 -8.90
N LEU A 312 7.24 -3.67 -8.90
CA LEU A 312 6.56 -2.79 -9.84
C LEU A 312 7.53 -2.45 -10.97
N SER A 313 7.05 -2.51 -12.21
CA SER A 313 7.84 -1.98 -13.33
C SER A 313 7.91 -0.48 -13.16
N ARG A 314 9.12 0.08 -13.06
CA ARG A 314 9.30 1.53 -13.04
C ARG A 314 10.06 1.98 -14.28
N GLY A 315 9.73 3.19 -14.71
CA GLY A 315 10.34 3.78 -15.89
C GLY A 315 10.00 5.25 -16.04
N LEU A 316 10.52 5.81 -17.11
CA LEU A 316 10.44 7.22 -17.45
C LEU A 316 9.68 7.36 -18.76
N LEU A 317 8.54 8.06 -18.73
CA LEU A 317 7.89 8.54 -19.94
C LEU A 317 8.56 9.83 -20.38
N GLU A 318 8.89 9.90 -21.66
CA GLU A 318 9.54 11.04 -22.27
C GLU A 318 8.70 11.50 -23.44
N MET A 319 8.35 12.78 -23.51
CA MET A 319 7.45 13.24 -24.56
C MET A 319 7.58 14.73 -24.87
N CYS A 320 7.18 15.10 -26.07
CA CYS A 320 7.08 16.48 -26.51
C CYS A 320 5.61 16.88 -26.67
N ILE A 321 5.17 17.87 -25.88
CA ILE A 321 3.82 18.41 -25.91
C ILE A 321 3.91 19.93 -26.07
N ASN A 322 3.28 20.46 -27.12
CA ASN A 322 3.35 21.88 -27.49
C ASN A 322 4.78 22.44 -27.69
N GLY A 323 5.80 21.58 -27.84
CA GLY A 323 7.22 21.96 -27.93
C GLY A 323 7.98 22.01 -26.59
N LEU A 324 7.30 21.68 -25.48
CA LEU A 324 7.91 21.37 -24.19
C LEU A 324 8.39 19.93 -24.18
N PHE A 325 9.61 19.69 -23.70
CA PHE A 325 10.09 18.36 -23.37
C PHE A 325 9.67 18.03 -21.94
N ILE A 326 8.74 17.08 -21.78
CA ILE A 326 8.18 16.68 -20.50
C ILE A 326 8.60 15.26 -20.18
N MET A 327 8.91 15.02 -18.92
CA MET A 327 9.17 13.70 -18.36
C MET A 327 8.20 13.37 -17.24
N GLU A 328 7.76 12.12 -17.19
CA GLU A 328 6.95 11.57 -16.09
C GLU A 328 7.58 10.28 -15.55
N SER A 329 7.67 10.12 -14.23
CA SER A 329 8.21 8.90 -13.62
C SER A 329 7.75 8.67 -12.18
N HIS A 330 7.72 7.41 -11.76
CA HIS A 330 7.72 7.00 -10.36
C HIS A 330 9.16 6.78 -9.89
N PHE A 331 9.80 7.71 -9.20
CA PHE A 331 11.20 7.56 -8.79
C PHE A 331 11.46 6.25 -8.05
N PRO A 332 12.70 5.76 -8.09
CA PRO A 332 13.06 4.64 -7.23
C PRO A 332 12.85 5.00 -5.75
N PHE A 333 12.32 4.06 -4.99
CA PHE A 333 12.11 4.21 -3.56
C PHE A 333 13.20 3.44 -2.80
N ASN A 334 13.82 4.08 -1.81
CA ASN A 334 14.75 3.42 -0.90
C ASN A 334 13.98 2.72 0.23
N PHE A 335 13.85 1.40 0.14
CA PHE A 335 13.15 0.59 1.15
C PHE A 335 13.95 0.37 2.45
N GLY A 336 15.14 0.97 2.59
CA GLY A 336 16.07 0.63 3.68
C GLY A 336 16.64 -0.80 3.56
N ILE A 337 16.42 -1.44 2.42
CA ILE A 337 16.92 -2.77 2.07
C ILE A 337 17.78 -2.61 0.83
N ASP A 338 19.02 -3.11 0.89
CA ASP A 338 19.92 -3.13 -0.26
C ASP A 338 19.37 -4.11 -1.30
N LEU A 339 18.91 -3.55 -2.42
CA LEU A 339 18.34 -4.27 -3.55
C LEU A 339 19.06 -3.79 -4.83
N PRO A 340 19.22 -4.66 -5.85
CA PRO A 340 19.86 -4.28 -7.11
C PRO A 340 18.91 -3.46 -8.02
N VAL A 341 18.35 -2.37 -7.47
CA VAL A 341 17.46 -1.42 -8.15
C VAL A 341 18.21 -0.13 -8.48
N MET A 342 17.61 0.71 -9.33
CA MET A 342 18.10 2.07 -9.52
C MET A 342 17.93 2.86 -8.21
N TYR A 343 18.90 3.70 -7.87
CA TYR A 343 18.82 4.61 -6.72
C TYR A 343 18.44 6.03 -7.19
N GLN A 344 17.88 6.83 -6.28
CA GLN A 344 17.36 8.16 -6.60
C GLN A 344 18.40 9.13 -7.18
N PRO A 345 19.66 9.21 -6.69
CA PRO A 345 20.67 10.08 -7.28
C PRO A 345 21.02 9.68 -8.71
N GLU A 346 21.13 8.38 -8.99
CA GLU A 346 21.41 7.81 -10.31
C GLU A 346 20.27 8.15 -11.28
N PHE A 347 19.02 7.97 -10.84
CA PHE A 347 17.85 8.38 -11.60
C PHE A 347 17.86 9.89 -11.88
N SER A 348 18.14 10.70 -10.85
CA SER A 348 18.21 12.16 -10.98
C SER A 348 19.26 12.60 -11.99
N ARG A 349 20.45 11.96 -12.00
CA ARG A 349 21.47 12.18 -13.02
C ARG A 349 20.96 11.84 -14.42
N MET A 350 20.19 10.77 -14.59
CA MET A 350 19.56 10.44 -15.87
C MET A 350 18.62 11.55 -16.35
N VAL A 351 17.78 12.10 -15.47
CA VAL A 351 16.91 13.24 -15.79
C VAL A 351 17.74 14.48 -16.16
N ILE A 352 18.76 14.81 -15.36
CA ILE A 352 19.64 15.96 -15.57
C ILE A 352 20.34 15.90 -16.93
N MET A 353 20.79 14.72 -17.35
CA MET A 353 21.44 14.53 -18.66
C MET A 353 20.49 14.81 -19.81
N LYS A 354 19.20 14.50 -19.66
CA LYS A 354 18.19 14.69 -20.70
C LYS A 354 17.60 16.10 -20.72
N ARG A 355 17.69 16.85 -19.60
CA ARG A 355 17.24 18.26 -19.49
C ARG A 355 15.77 18.50 -19.88
N PRO A 356 14.77 17.74 -19.39
CA PRO A 356 13.38 18.11 -19.63
C PRO A 356 13.08 19.53 -19.14
N ASN A 357 12.15 20.18 -19.82
CA ASN A 357 11.58 21.43 -19.34
C ASN A 357 10.79 21.24 -18.04
N ILE A 358 10.04 20.12 -17.97
CA ILE A 358 9.15 19.77 -16.87
C ILE A 358 9.39 18.31 -16.53
N LEU A 359 9.62 18.04 -15.25
CA LEU A 359 9.59 16.70 -14.66
C LEU A 359 8.35 16.60 -13.78
N VAL A 360 7.55 15.56 -13.99
CA VAL A 360 6.32 15.28 -13.27
C VAL A 360 6.43 13.89 -12.63
N GLY A 361 5.83 13.71 -11.47
CA GLY A 361 5.50 12.39 -10.95
C GLY A 361 5.79 12.23 -9.48
N ASP A 362 5.64 10.99 -9.05
CA ASP A 362 5.88 10.50 -7.69
C ASP A 362 7.37 10.31 -7.54
N LEU A 363 8.04 11.36 -7.10
CA LEU A 363 9.48 11.34 -6.95
C LEU A 363 9.93 10.57 -5.71
N ASN A 364 9.01 10.08 -4.86
CA ASN A 364 9.35 9.30 -3.67
C ASN A 364 10.48 9.97 -2.82
N SER A 365 10.63 11.28 -2.99
CA SER A 365 11.81 12.07 -2.64
C SER A 365 11.36 13.51 -2.51
N GLY A 366 11.57 14.08 -1.34
CA GLY A 366 11.28 15.47 -1.03
C GLY A 366 12.28 16.00 0.00
N PRO A 367 12.21 17.28 0.36
CA PRO A 367 13.17 17.91 1.27
C PRO A 367 13.35 17.19 2.62
N LEU A 368 12.33 16.44 3.06
CA LEU A 368 12.28 15.78 4.36
C LEU A 368 12.19 14.25 4.27
N THR A 369 12.09 13.66 3.07
CA THR A 369 11.98 12.21 2.87
C THR A 369 12.82 11.79 1.69
N GLN A 370 13.83 10.95 1.92
CA GLN A 370 14.80 10.51 0.91
C GLN A 370 15.29 11.70 0.05
N PRO A 371 15.89 12.73 0.67
CA PRO A 371 16.13 14.02 0.01
C PRO A 371 17.16 13.94 -1.12
N GLU A 372 17.92 12.85 -1.23
CA GLU A 372 19.08 12.78 -2.12
C GLU A 372 18.72 12.96 -3.60
N GLY A 373 17.58 12.40 -4.04
CA GLY A 373 17.06 12.61 -5.40
C GLY A 373 16.64 14.07 -5.63
N TYR A 374 15.77 14.57 -4.76
CA TYR A 374 15.24 15.93 -4.78
C TYR A 374 16.37 16.98 -4.76
N GLU A 375 17.31 16.88 -3.82
CA GLU A 375 18.45 17.78 -3.70
C GLU A 375 19.38 17.71 -4.91
N THR A 376 19.57 16.52 -5.49
CA THR A 376 20.33 16.36 -6.73
C THR A 376 19.67 17.16 -7.86
N LEU A 377 18.36 17.07 -8.05
CA LEU A 377 17.64 17.84 -9.08
C LEU A 377 17.70 19.34 -8.79
N ALA A 378 17.47 19.74 -7.54
CA ALA A 378 17.51 21.13 -7.09
C ALA A 378 18.87 21.78 -7.33
N GLY A 379 19.95 21.06 -7.01
CA GLY A 379 21.33 21.49 -7.25
C GLY A 379 21.64 21.76 -8.73
N TYR A 380 20.94 21.08 -9.65
CA TYR A 380 21.07 21.26 -11.10
C TYR A 380 20.06 22.23 -11.71
N GLY A 381 19.23 22.88 -10.87
CA GLY A 381 18.35 23.97 -11.26
C GLY A 381 16.90 23.61 -11.48
N TYR A 382 16.48 22.39 -11.13
CA TYR A 382 15.05 22.09 -11.07
C TYR A 382 14.42 22.71 -9.82
N GLN A 383 13.23 23.24 -9.96
CA GLN A 383 12.47 23.82 -8.85
C GLN A 383 11.09 23.19 -8.81
N SER A 384 10.69 22.66 -7.65
CA SER A 384 9.30 22.25 -7.43
C SER A 384 8.39 23.49 -7.44
N ILE A 385 7.28 23.40 -8.16
CA ILE A 385 6.28 24.49 -8.23
C ILE A 385 5.55 24.67 -6.91
N ASP A 386 5.40 23.59 -6.13
CA ASP A 386 4.75 23.62 -4.83
C ASP A 386 5.52 22.71 -3.84
N PRO A 387 6.67 23.18 -3.31
CA PRO A 387 7.52 22.37 -2.44
C PRO A 387 6.91 22.08 -1.07
N ASN A 388 5.86 22.81 -0.67
CA ASN A 388 5.23 22.72 0.65
C ASN A 388 3.93 21.91 0.64
N LYS A 389 3.37 21.62 -0.54
CA LYS A 389 2.18 20.79 -0.65
C LYS A 389 2.56 19.33 -0.44
N ALA A 390 2.11 18.76 0.67
CA ALA A 390 2.20 17.33 0.86
C ALA A 390 1.26 16.61 -0.09
N THR A 391 1.77 15.49 -0.59
CA THR A 391 1.01 14.55 -1.39
C THR A 391 1.04 13.15 -0.77
N PHE A 392 1.92 12.94 0.22
CA PHE A 392 1.99 11.71 1.01
C PHE A 392 2.57 11.99 2.41
N CYS A 393 2.23 11.17 3.41
CA CYS A 393 2.79 11.26 4.76
C CYS A 393 3.40 9.94 5.20
N VAL A 394 4.63 9.99 5.72
CA VAL A 394 5.31 8.82 6.28
C VAL A 394 5.64 9.08 7.75
N ASN A 395 5.03 8.33 8.68
CA ASN A 395 5.42 8.34 10.09
C ASN A 395 6.58 7.34 10.34
N GLY A 396 7.80 7.73 9.97
CA GLY A 396 9.00 6.90 10.15
C GLY A 396 9.12 5.77 9.11
N LEU A 397 9.56 4.57 9.50
CA LEU A 397 9.56 3.39 8.61
C LEU A 397 8.20 2.68 8.53
N ASN A 398 7.21 3.17 9.28
CA ASN A 398 5.87 2.60 9.34
C ASN A 398 4.95 3.36 8.39
N TRP A 399 4.44 2.63 7.40
CA TRP A 399 3.57 3.12 6.33
C TRP A 399 2.13 3.27 6.84
N GLU A 400 1.91 4.20 7.75
CA GLU A 400 0.55 4.54 8.21
C GLU A 400 -0.03 5.68 7.38
N ILE A 401 -1.24 5.47 6.86
CA ILE A 401 -2.11 6.52 6.30
C ILE A 401 -2.58 7.38 7.50
N GLY A 402 -1.76 8.35 7.90
CA GLY A 402 -2.09 9.33 8.93
C GLY A 402 -2.69 10.60 8.33
N ASP A 403 -3.58 11.27 9.07
CA ASP A 403 -4.09 12.59 8.73
C ASP A 403 -2.94 13.62 8.84
N CYS A 404 -2.47 14.11 7.68
CA CYS A 404 -1.34 15.03 7.55
C CYS A 404 -1.65 16.45 8.07
N SER A 405 -2.91 16.74 8.41
CA SER A 405 -3.35 18.09 8.72
C SER A 405 -2.79 18.65 10.05
N ASP A 406 -2.31 17.78 10.94
CA ASP A 406 -1.93 18.17 12.31
C ASP A 406 -0.42 18.47 12.51
N ASP A 407 0.46 18.15 11.55
CA ASP A 407 1.90 18.41 11.68
C ASP A 407 2.55 18.89 10.36
N PRO A 408 2.63 20.22 10.12
CA PRO A 408 3.25 20.79 8.93
C PRO A 408 4.75 20.49 8.81
N GLU A 409 5.44 20.05 9.87
CA GLU A 409 6.84 19.60 9.80
C GLU A 409 6.96 18.16 9.26
N ARG A 410 5.85 17.41 9.17
CA ARG A 410 5.81 16.05 8.60
C ARG A 410 5.23 16.00 7.18
N ASN A 411 4.90 17.15 6.60
CA ASN A 411 4.43 17.23 5.23
C ASN A 411 5.58 16.93 4.25
N THR A 412 5.60 15.70 3.73
CA THR A 412 6.57 15.26 2.74
C THR A 412 5.88 15.15 1.41
N GLY A 413 5.80 16.27 0.65
CA GLY A 413 5.43 16.17 -0.76
C GLY A 413 6.36 15.16 -1.42
N MET A 414 5.81 14.06 -1.95
CA MET A 414 6.56 13.05 -2.72
C MET A 414 6.25 13.18 -4.21
N ASP A 415 5.04 13.65 -4.54
CA ASP A 415 4.65 14.01 -5.88
C ASP A 415 5.09 15.44 -6.16
N HIS A 416 5.71 15.64 -7.30
CA HIS A 416 6.23 16.94 -7.67
C HIS A 416 5.98 17.24 -9.14
N ILE A 417 5.78 18.54 -9.39
CA ILE A 417 5.97 19.13 -10.71
C ILE A 417 7.19 20.02 -10.58
N MET A 418 8.32 19.55 -11.11
CA MET A 418 9.57 20.29 -11.12
C MET A 418 9.81 20.91 -12.50
N VAL A 419 10.24 22.17 -12.50
CA VAL A 419 10.57 22.91 -13.73
C VAL A 419 12.04 23.25 -13.77
N ASP A 420 12.67 23.11 -14.93
CA ASP A 420 14.03 23.58 -15.13
C ASP A 420 14.03 25.12 -15.10
N LYS A 421 14.70 25.73 -14.12
CA LYS A 421 14.78 27.20 -14.01
C LYS A 421 15.37 27.87 -15.25
N PHE A 422 16.21 27.16 -16.02
CA PHE A 422 16.83 27.69 -17.23
C PHE A 422 15.88 27.72 -18.44
N SER A 423 14.73 27.05 -18.35
CA SER A 423 13.71 27.04 -19.40
C SER A 423 12.91 28.34 -19.52
N ARG A 424 13.03 29.26 -18.54
CA ARG A 424 12.23 30.50 -18.40
C ARG A 424 10.71 30.30 -18.33
N ILE A 425 10.26 29.08 -18.02
CA ILE A 425 8.83 28.74 -17.92
C ILE A 425 8.12 29.48 -16.76
N LEU A 426 8.85 29.90 -15.73
CA LEU A 426 8.30 30.56 -14.55
C LEU A 426 8.11 32.08 -14.67
N GLU A 427 8.44 32.69 -15.81
CA GLU A 427 8.18 34.13 -16.01
C GLU A 427 6.69 34.34 -16.33
N TRP A 428 5.97 35.10 -15.49
CA TRP A 428 4.51 35.23 -15.52
C TRP A 428 4.06 36.28 -16.56
N ASN A 429 3.11 35.93 -17.43
CA ASN A 429 2.40 36.86 -18.31
C ASN A 429 0.99 36.31 -18.60
N SER A 430 0.01 37.17 -18.89
CA SER A 430 -1.42 36.82 -18.83
C SER A 430 -2.02 36.23 -20.11
N ASN A 431 -1.25 36.14 -21.19
CA ASN A 431 -1.87 36.04 -22.52
C ASN A 431 -1.83 34.65 -23.20
N ASN A 432 -1.01 33.70 -22.73
CA ASN A 432 -1.07 32.28 -23.14
C ASN A 432 -0.60 31.40 -21.98
N SER A 433 -1.48 30.57 -21.46
CA SER A 433 -1.20 29.63 -20.39
C SER A 433 -1.40 28.18 -20.86
N PHE A 434 -0.64 27.29 -20.24
CA PHE A 434 -0.64 25.85 -20.43
C PHE A 434 -0.93 25.22 -19.07
N LYS A 435 -2.13 24.67 -18.92
CA LYS A 435 -2.61 24.11 -17.66
C LYS A 435 -2.32 22.62 -17.60
N LEU A 436 -1.68 22.19 -16.53
CA LEU A 436 -1.45 20.78 -16.28
C LEU A 436 -1.73 20.39 -14.84
N GLN A 437 -2.09 19.13 -14.64
CA GLN A 437 -2.31 18.56 -13.32
C GLN A 437 -1.71 17.16 -13.22
N LEU A 438 -1.09 16.89 -12.07
CA LEU A 438 -0.68 15.57 -11.64
C LEU A 438 -1.71 15.02 -10.64
N PHE A 439 -2.17 13.79 -10.85
CA PHE A 439 -2.98 13.03 -9.90
C PHE A 439 -2.14 11.88 -9.31
N GLY A 440 -1.84 11.99 -8.02
CA GLY A 440 -1.23 10.92 -7.22
C GLY A 440 -2.33 10.07 -6.58
N ASP A 441 -2.12 8.76 -6.58
CA ASP A 441 -2.99 7.73 -6.02
C ASP A 441 -4.36 7.53 -6.72
N SER A 442 -4.63 6.30 -7.16
CA SER A 442 -5.84 5.93 -7.91
C SER A 442 -7.08 5.78 -7.01
N THR A 443 -6.98 6.08 -5.72
CA THR A 443 -8.12 6.04 -4.80
C THR A 443 -8.59 7.46 -4.44
N PRO A 444 -9.52 8.05 -5.21
CA PRO A 444 -10.17 9.28 -4.78
C PRO A 444 -11.02 8.96 -3.55
N THR A 445 -10.48 9.22 -2.36
CA THR A 445 -11.32 9.35 -1.18
C THR A 445 -12.15 10.63 -1.36
N PRO A 446 -13.43 10.65 -0.94
CA PRO A 446 -14.31 11.81 -1.16
C PRO A 446 -13.86 13.09 -0.45
N SER A 447 -12.81 13.06 0.38
CA SER A 447 -12.43 14.18 1.23
C SER A 447 -11.38 15.12 0.64
N ASP A 448 -10.46 14.73 -0.25
CA ASP A 448 -9.49 15.70 -0.80
C ASP A 448 -8.96 15.34 -2.19
N HIS A 449 -9.05 16.32 -3.09
CA HIS A 449 -8.40 16.33 -4.40
C HIS A 449 -6.88 16.45 -4.24
N LEU A 450 -6.18 15.36 -3.92
CA LEU A 450 -4.72 15.28 -3.76
C LEU A 450 -3.96 15.33 -5.10
N GLY A 451 -4.36 16.24 -5.99
CA GLY A 451 -3.62 16.53 -7.22
C GLY A 451 -2.84 17.84 -7.15
N ILE A 452 -1.67 17.91 -7.78
CA ILE A 452 -0.93 19.18 -7.95
C ILE A 452 -1.37 19.78 -9.29
N THR A 453 -2.12 20.88 -9.24
CA THR A 453 -2.50 21.65 -10.45
C THR A 453 -1.59 22.85 -10.59
N THR A 454 -1.10 23.09 -11.79
CA THR A 454 -0.32 24.30 -12.10
C THR A 454 -0.67 24.86 -13.47
N GLU A 455 -0.56 26.17 -13.59
CA GLU A 455 -0.71 26.90 -14.84
C GLU A 455 0.64 27.50 -15.23
N LEU A 456 1.20 27.05 -16.35
CA LEU A 456 2.51 27.46 -16.84
C LEU A 456 2.36 28.41 -18.02
N ASN A 457 3.17 29.48 -18.09
CA ASN A 457 3.18 30.33 -19.27
C ASN A 457 4.16 29.78 -20.32
N TYR A 458 3.64 29.36 -21.46
CA TYR A 458 4.46 28.75 -22.50
C TYR A 458 5.03 29.75 -23.54
N ASN A 459 4.47 30.95 -23.68
CA ASN A 459 5.00 31.93 -24.66
C ASN A 459 6.45 32.34 -24.40
N MET A 460 6.91 32.22 -23.15
CA MET A 460 8.28 32.52 -22.76
C MET A 460 9.21 31.30 -22.78
N ALA A 461 8.64 30.10 -22.87
CA ALA A 461 9.43 28.88 -22.95
C ALA A 461 10.05 28.77 -24.35
N ARG A 462 11.38 28.67 -24.41
CA ARG A 462 12.02 28.23 -25.64
C ARG A 462 11.60 26.79 -25.91
N LYS A 463 11.09 26.53 -27.12
CA LYS A 463 10.92 25.16 -27.62
C LYS A 463 12.20 24.38 -27.35
N HIS A 464 12.06 23.23 -26.70
CA HIS A 464 13.21 22.40 -26.42
C HIS A 464 13.81 21.92 -27.74
N PRO A 465 15.14 21.90 -27.93
CA PRO A 465 15.75 21.37 -29.16
C PRO A 465 15.33 19.93 -29.46
N TYR A 466 15.04 19.15 -28.42
CA TYR A 466 14.48 17.80 -28.55
C TYR A 466 13.04 17.76 -29.08
N CYS A 467 12.33 18.89 -29.15
CA CYS A 467 10.93 18.97 -29.59
C CYS A 467 10.74 19.80 -30.87
N VAL A 468 11.82 20.29 -31.47
CA VAL A 468 11.82 21.00 -32.76
C VAL A 468 11.95 20.01 -33.92
#